data_AF-R7TE62-F1
#
_entry.id   AF-R7TE62-F1
#
_cell.length_a   1.000
_cell.length_b   1.000
_cell.length_c   1.000
_cell.angle_alpha   90.00
_cell.angle_beta   90.00
_cell.angle_gamma   90.00
#
_symmetry.space_group_name_H-M   'P 1'
#
loop_
_entity.id
_entity.type
_entity.pdbx_description
1 polymer ?
#
loop_
_entity_poly.entity_id
_entity_poly.type
_entity_poly.pdbx_seq_one_letter_code
_entity_poly.pdbx_strand_id
1 'polypeptide(L)'
;MVGWHSDYYGVCDESLYGFWIEVDFLENKLLSGIVTWGRATMFDQFVTSFHLELLVDKSTEWTNVTENGTTMFTANTNVQDAILNTFSESLLARKVRLYPFKCSGRVTLRWEFIGCSKCESIVHK
;
A
#
# COMPACT_ATOMS: atom_id res chain seq x y z
N MET A 1 -1.41 -10.42 -4.99
CA MET A 1 -1.41 -10.27 -3.51
C MET A 1 -0.02 -10.51 -2.90
N VAL A 2 0.58 -9.47 -2.32
CA VAL A 2 1.80 -9.57 -1.49
C VAL A 2 1.35 -9.64 -0.02
N GLY A 3 1.82 -10.64 0.72
CA GLY A 3 1.57 -10.77 2.15
C GLY A 3 2.86 -10.55 2.92
N TRP A 4 2.81 -9.75 3.99
CA TRP A 4 3.92 -9.60 4.91
C TRP A 4 3.49 -9.89 6.34
N HIS A 5 4.33 -10.65 7.02
CA HIS A 5 4.30 -10.85 8.45
C HIS A 5 5.68 -10.45 8.97
N SER A 6 5.71 -9.50 9.90
CA SER A 6 6.97 -9.14 10.54
C SER A 6 7.51 -10.32 11.34
N ASP A 7 8.82 -10.59 11.25
CA ASP A 7 9.54 -11.38 12.25
C ASP A 7 9.72 -10.60 13.58
N TYR A 8 9.22 -9.36 13.63
CA TYR A 8 9.10 -8.57 14.85
C TYR A 8 8.04 -9.20 15.75
N TYR A 9 8.48 -9.74 16.88
CA TYR A 9 7.62 -10.23 17.96
C TYR A 9 6.85 -9.12 18.70
N GLY A 10 7.04 -7.85 18.30
CA GLY A 10 6.39 -6.72 18.94
C GLY A 10 4.88 -6.71 18.72
N VAL A 11 4.18 -6.37 19.80
CA VAL A 11 2.75 -6.10 19.80
C VAL A 11 2.53 -4.73 19.15
N CYS A 12 1.34 -4.49 18.58
CA CYS A 12 0.93 -3.15 18.17
C CYS A 12 0.72 -2.25 19.40
N ASP A 13 1.80 -1.74 19.99
CA ASP A 13 1.79 -0.87 21.17
C ASP A 13 2.02 0.61 20.82
N GLU A 14 2.83 0.90 19.81
CA GLU A 14 3.16 2.25 19.35
C GLU A 14 3.04 2.44 17.83
N SER A 15 3.24 3.68 17.38
CA SER A 15 3.26 3.99 15.95
C SER A 15 4.54 3.48 15.31
N LEU A 16 4.40 2.73 14.23
CA LEU A 16 5.49 2.11 13.48
C LEU A 16 6.12 3.17 12.58
N TYR A 17 7.21 3.78 13.02
CA TYR A 17 7.95 4.73 12.19
C TYR A 17 9.12 4.04 11.49
N GLY A 18 9.27 4.27 10.19
CA GLY A 18 10.48 3.95 9.41
C GLY A 18 10.55 2.56 8.79
N PHE A 19 9.63 1.63 9.11
CA PHE A 19 9.55 0.33 8.43
C PHE A 19 8.68 0.42 7.18
N TRP A 20 9.12 -0.21 6.09
CA TRP A 20 8.39 -0.21 4.82
C TRP A 20 8.49 -1.54 4.08
N ILE A 21 7.54 -1.72 3.16
CA ILE A 21 7.54 -2.77 2.16
C ILE A 21 7.56 -2.09 0.79
N GLU A 22 8.53 -2.45 -0.06
CA GLU A 22 8.69 -1.88 -1.40
C GLU A 22 8.21 -2.89 -2.45
N VAL A 23 7.52 -2.37 -3.47
CA VAL A 23 7.20 -3.08 -4.70
C VAL A 23 7.86 -2.33 -5.85
N ASP A 24 8.61 -3.04 -6.70
CA ASP A 24 9.12 -2.52 -7.98
C ASP A 24 8.31 -3.17 -9.12
N PHE A 25 7.56 -2.35 -9.85
CA PHE A 25 6.79 -2.79 -11.02
C PHE A 25 7.65 -2.97 -12.28
N LEU A 26 8.96 -2.73 -12.19
CA LEU A 26 9.98 -2.79 -13.24
C LEU A 26 9.86 -1.70 -14.32
N GLU A 27 8.66 -1.13 -14.50
CA GLU A 27 8.36 0.01 -15.36
C GLU A 27 7.31 0.92 -14.70
N ASN A 28 7.15 2.13 -15.24
CA ASN A 28 6.10 3.04 -14.76
C ASN A 28 4.70 2.47 -15.02
N LYS A 29 3.88 2.44 -13.97
CA LYS A 29 2.46 2.07 -13.99
C LYS A 29 1.59 3.24 -13.52
N LEU A 30 0.36 3.30 -14.03
CA LEU A 30 -0.69 4.16 -13.50
C LEU A 30 -1.50 3.37 -12.48
N LEU A 31 -1.47 3.83 -11.25
CA LEU A 31 -2.15 3.22 -10.11
C LEU A 31 -3.41 4.04 -9.80
N SER A 32 -4.54 3.35 -9.70
CA SER A 32 -5.86 3.93 -9.42
C SER A 32 -6.32 3.70 -7.97
N GLY A 33 -5.66 2.79 -7.25
CA GLY A 33 -5.97 2.53 -5.85
C GLY A 33 -5.14 1.41 -5.27
N ILE A 34 -5.39 1.14 -4.00
CA ILE A 34 -4.78 0.06 -3.22
C ILE A 34 -5.87 -0.66 -2.42
N VAL A 35 -5.82 -1.98 -2.43
CA VAL A 35 -6.64 -2.84 -1.59
C VAL A 35 -5.79 -3.40 -0.46
N THR A 36 -6.31 -3.39 0.78
CA THR A 36 -5.66 -3.96 1.95
C THR A 36 -6.57 -4.97 2.67
N TRP A 37 -5.97 -6.02 3.22
CA TRP A 37 -6.67 -7.07 3.96
C TRP A 37 -5.85 -7.56 5.16
N GLY A 38 -6.49 -7.74 6.31
CA GLY A 38 -5.92 -8.36 7.52
C GLY A 38 -5.65 -9.86 7.37
N ARG A 39 -5.34 -10.56 8.47
CA ARG A 39 -5.20 -12.02 8.50
C ARG A 39 -6.01 -12.60 9.67
N ALA A 40 -6.98 -13.45 9.36
CA ALA A 40 -7.75 -14.20 10.36
C ALA A 40 -6.92 -15.41 10.85
N THR A 41 -6.47 -15.37 12.11
CA THR A 41 -5.82 -16.52 12.78
C THR A 41 -6.50 -16.81 14.12
N MET A 42 -5.79 -17.30 15.15
CA MET A 42 -6.33 -17.35 16.51
C MET A 42 -6.49 -15.95 17.14
N PHE A 43 -5.70 -14.98 16.68
CA PHE A 43 -5.81 -13.58 17.05
C PHE A 43 -5.92 -12.75 15.78
N ASP A 44 -6.77 -11.72 15.81
CA ASP A 44 -6.94 -10.80 14.69
C ASP A 44 -5.69 -9.95 14.52
N GLN A 45 -5.15 -9.93 13.29
CA GLN A 45 -3.91 -9.22 12.97
C GLN A 45 -4.10 -8.41 11.69
N PHE A 46 -3.94 -7.09 11.77
CA PHE A 46 -4.10 -6.20 10.63
C PHE A 46 -3.48 -4.83 10.87
N VAL A 47 -3.02 -4.19 9.79
CA VAL A 47 -2.66 -2.76 9.79
C VAL A 47 -3.95 -1.94 9.75
N THR A 48 -4.01 -0.88 10.58
CA THR A 48 -5.14 0.05 10.68
C THR A 48 -4.90 1.35 9.94
N SER A 49 -3.64 1.76 9.77
CA SER A 49 -3.28 2.91 8.95
C SER A 49 -1.87 2.79 8.36
N PHE A 50 -1.64 3.43 7.22
CA PHE A 50 -0.36 3.45 6.52
C PHE A 50 -0.20 4.74 5.71
N HIS A 51 1.02 5.02 5.25
CA HIS A 51 1.28 6.02 4.21
C HIS A 51 2.07 5.39 3.05
N LEU A 52 2.08 6.08 1.91
CA LEU A 52 2.74 5.63 0.70
C LEU A 52 3.76 6.66 0.23
N GLU A 53 4.88 6.17 -0.28
CA GLU A 53 5.81 6.95 -1.10
C GLU A 53 6.01 6.30 -2.46
N LEU A 54 6.14 7.12 -3.50
CA LEU A 54 6.30 6.69 -4.89
C LEU A 54 7.67 7.10 -5.42
N LEU A 55 8.23 6.27 -6.30
CA LEU A 55 9.38 6.60 -7.12
C LEU A 55 9.03 6.34 -8.60
N VAL A 56 9.13 7.38 -9.42
CA VAL A 56 8.99 7.29 -10.88
C VAL A 56 10.31 6.79 -11.48
N ASP A 57 10.24 6.08 -12.60
CA ASP A 57 11.43 5.61 -13.32
C ASP A 57 12.46 6.74 -13.54
N LYS A 58 13.73 6.42 -13.26
CA LYS A 58 14.90 7.33 -13.30
C LYS A 58 14.89 8.50 -12.30
N SER A 59 13.86 8.63 -11.45
CA SER A 59 13.89 9.56 -10.31
C SER A 59 14.79 9.02 -9.20
N THR A 60 15.38 9.93 -8.42
CA THR A 60 16.05 9.62 -7.14
C THR A 60 15.23 10.05 -5.93
N GLU A 61 14.19 10.86 -6.15
CA GLU A 61 13.38 11.49 -5.09
C GLU A 61 12.07 10.71 -4.87
N TRP A 62 11.84 10.31 -3.62
CA TRP A 62 10.58 9.69 -3.20
C TRP A 62 9.52 10.77 -2.94
N THR A 63 8.30 10.54 -3.40
CA THR A 63 7.18 11.48 -3.25
C THR A 63 6.08 10.88 -2.38
N ASN A 64 5.69 11.58 -1.32
CA ASN A 64 4.57 11.20 -0.47
C ASN A 64 3.24 11.30 -1.23
N VAL A 65 2.41 10.25 -1.15
CA VAL A 65 1.05 10.29 -1.68
C VAL A 65 0.18 11.10 -0.72
N THR A 66 -0.52 12.11 -1.23
CA THR A 66 -1.44 12.94 -0.46
C THR A 66 -2.82 12.88 -1.09
N GLU A 67 -3.80 12.39 -0.35
CA GLU A 67 -5.20 12.34 -0.75
C GLU A 67 -6.02 13.19 0.23
N ASN A 68 -6.89 14.07 -0.28
CA ASN A 68 -7.73 14.94 0.56
C ASN A 68 -6.95 15.72 1.64
N GLY A 69 -5.71 16.14 1.34
CA GLY A 69 -4.86 16.92 2.25
C GLY A 69 -4.18 16.10 3.36
N THR A 70 -4.23 14.77 3.31
CA THR A 70 -3.54 13.88 4.25
C THR A 70 -2.67 12.87 3.52
N THR A 71 -1.54 12.49 4.12
CA THR A 71 -0.68 11.39 3.65
C THR A 71 -1.05 10.04 4.27
N MET A 72 -1.93 10.04 5.29
CA MET A 72 -2.31 8.87 6.04
C MET A 72 -3.59 8.24 5.47
N PHE A 73 -3.48 6.98 5.07
CA PHE A 73 -4.59 6.15 4.60
C PHE A 73 -5.15 5.31 5.73
N THR A 74 -6.47 5.10 5.69
CA THR A 74 -7.14 4.14 6.59
C THR A 74 -7.11 2.75 5.95
N ALA A 75 -6.65 1.76 6.70
CA ALA A 75 -6.66 0.36 6.28
C ALA A 75 -7.80 -0.39 6.98
N ASN A 76 -7.51 -1.55 7.56
CA ASN A 76 -8.51 -2.48 8.04
C ASN A 76 -8.96 -2.16 9.47
N THR A 77 -10.24 -2.42 9.76
CA THR A 77 -10.81 -2.41 11.12
C THR A 77 -11.15 -3.81 11.63
N ASN A 78 -11.10 -4.81 10.75
CA ASN A 78 -11.29 -6.22 11.05
C ASN A 78 -10.50 -7.10 10.06
N VAL A 79 -10.48 -8.41 10.26
CA VAL A 79 -9.72 -9.35 9.42
C VAL A 79 -10.44 -9.85 8.17
N GLN A 80 -11.76 -9.64 8.07
CA GLN A 80 -12.60 -10.24 7.04
C GLN A 80 -12.81 -9.32 5.85
N ASP A 81 -12.84 -8.01 6.05
CA ASP A 81 -13.15 -7.07 4.99
C ASP A 81 -11.88 -6.60 4.27
N ALA A 82 -11.90 -6.65 2.95
CA ALA A 82 -10.93 -5.96 2.11
C ALA A 82 -11.29 -4.48 2.03
N ILE A 83 -10.32 -3.60 2.28
CA ILE A 83 -10.52 -2.15 2.23
C ILE A 83 -9.87 -1.61 0.97
N LEU A 84 -10.66 -0.96 0.13
CA LEU A 84 -10.20 -0.26 -1.07
C LEU A 84 -10.02 1.22 -0.77
N ASN A 85 -8.80 1.73 -0.96
CA ASN A 85 -8.52 3.15 -1.06
C ASN A 85 -8.29 3.50 -2.53
N THR A 86 -9.25 4.18 -3.15
CA THR A 86 -9.09 4.75 -4.51
C THR A 86 -8.36 6.08 -4.42
N PHE A 87 -7.49 6.35 -5.40
CA PHE A 87 -6.85 7.64 -5.54
C PHE A 87 -7.74 8.57 -6.37
N SER A 88 -7.84 9.83 -5.96
CA SER A 88 -8.61 10.86 -6.68
C SER A 88 -8.09 11.08 -8.11
N GLU A 89 -6.78 10.96 -8.29
CA GLU A 89 -6.11 10.91 -9.59
C GLU A 89 -5.22 9.67 -9.70
N SER A 90 -4.97 9.22 -10.93
CA SER A 90 -4.06 8.09 -11.14
C SER A 90 -2.62 8.47 -10.81
N LEU A 91 -1.98 7.68 -9.95
CA LEU A 91 -0.60 7.90 -9.51
C LEU A 91 0.37 7.19 -10.46
N LEU A 92 1.34 7.92 -11.01
CA LEU A 92 2.41 7.34 -11.83
C LEU A 92 3.55 6.87 -10.93
N ALA A 93 3.88 5.57 -10.95
CA ALA A 93 4.98 5.03 -10.15
C ALA A 93 5.63 3.81 -10.81
N ARG A 94 6.95 3.68 -10.66
CA ARG A 94 7.66 2.42 -10.90
C ARG A 94 7.86 1.65 -9.61
N LYS A 95 8.26 2.33 -8.54
CA LYS A 95 8.36 1.74 -7.20
C LYS A 95 7.39 2.41 -6.25
N VAL A 96 6.89 1.63 -5.30
CA VAL A 96 6.06 2.13 -4.20
C VAL A 96 6.54 1.54 -2.90
N ARG A 97 6.70 2.39 -1.89
CA ARG A 97 6.90 1.99 -0.51
C ARG A 97 5.60 2.18 0.26
N LEU A 98 5.17 1.13 0.93
CA LEU A 98 4.11 1.17 1.91
C LEU A 98 4.72 1.14 3.31
N TYR A 99 4.36 2.13 4.10
CA TYR A 99 4.81 2.28 5.48
C TYR A 99 3.62 2.05 6.43
N PRO A 100 3.51 0.86 7.06
CA PRO A 100 2.53 0.65 8.11
C PRO A 100 2.76 1.67 9.23
N PHE A 101 1.70 2.23 9.78
CA PHE A 101 1.79 3.23 10.86
C PHE A 101 1.17 2.74 12.16
N LYS A 102 -0.04 2.20 12.10
CA LYS A 102 -0.73 1.58 13.24
C LYS A 102 -1.28 0.22 12.84
N CYS A 103 -1.46 -0.64 13.83
CA CYS A 103 -2.00 -1.97 13.63
C CYS A 103 -2.79 -2.46 14.86
N SER A 104 -3.44 -3.61 14.71
CA SER A 104 -4.08 -4.37 15.77
C SER A 104 -3.41 -5.74 15.89
N GLY A 105 -3.06 -6.15 17.11
CA GLY A 105 -2.39 -7.42 17.39
C GLY A 105 -0.94 -7.45 16.92
N ARG A 106 -0.72 -7.70 15.63
CA ARG A 106 0.61 -7.71 14.98
C ARG A 106 0.57 -6.97 13.66
N VAL A 107 1.72 -6.45 13.24
CA VAL A 107 1.88 -5.81 11.92
C VAL A 107 1.74 -6.87 10.82
N THR A 108 0.52 -7.00 10.29
CA THR A 108 0.19 -7.96 9.23
C THR A 108 -0.63 -7.28 8.17
N LEU A 109 -0.20 -7.43 6.91
CA LEU A 109 -0.85 -6.77 5.79
C LEU A 109 -0.79 -7.66 4.56
N ARG A 110 -1.95 -7.90 3.95
CA ARG A 110 -2.08 -8.34 2.56
C ARG A 110 -2.52 -7.13 1.74
N TRP A 111 -1.89 -6.92 0.60
CA TRP A 111 -2.18 -5.74 -0.21
C TRP A 111 -1.95 -5.98 -1.69
N GLU A 112 -2.61 -5.15 -2.48
CA GLU A 112 -2.59 -5.17 -3.94
C GLU A 112 -2.87 -3.78 -4.50
N PHE A 113 -2.10 -3.35 -5.49
CA PHE A 113 -2.40 -2.13 -6.24
C PHE A 113 -3.35 -2.43 -7.38
N ILE A 114 -4.34 -1.56 -7.57
CA ILE A 114 -5.20 -1.56 -8.73
C ILE A 114 -4.63 -0.55 -9.72
N GLY A 115 -4.34 -1.00 -10.93
CA GLY A 115 -3.84 -0.15 -12.00
C GLY A 115 -4.15 -0.73 -13.37
N CYS A 116 -3.88 0.06 -14.40
CA CYS A 116 -3.97 -0.39 -15.78
C CYS A 116 -2.55 -0.54 -16.35
N SER A 117 -2.24 -1.69 -16.94
CA SER A 117 -1.18 -1.77 -17.93
C SER A 117 -1.69 -1.03 -19.17
N LYS A 118 -1.08 0.12 -19.52
CA LYS A 118 -1.39 0.97 -20.69
C LYS A 118 -2.39 0.30 -21.65
N CYS A 119 -3.55 0.93 -21.88
CA CYS A 119 -4.30 0.61 -23.09
C CYS A 119 -3.33 0.78 -24.27
N GLU A 120 -2.96 -0.32 -24.91
CA GLU A 120 -2.33 -0.23 -26.22
C GLU A 120 -3.31 0.55 -27.09
N SER A 121 -2.90 1.74 -27.54
CA SER A 121 -3.61 2.41 -28.60
C SER A 121 -3.64 1.43 -29.77
N ILE A 122 -4.81 0.92 -30.11
CA ILE A 122 -5.03 0.25 -31.38
C ILE A 122 -4.75 1.32 -32.44
N VAL A 123 -3.51 1.33 -32.95
CA VAL A 123 -3.18 2.09 -34.15
C VAL A 123 -3.87 1.33 -35.28
N HIS A 124 -5.06 1.81 -35.67
CA HIS A 124 -5.64 1.42 -36.96
C HIS A 124 -4.65 1.85 -38.05
N LYS A 125 -3.92 0.88 -38.60
CA LYS A 125 -3.28 1.00 -39.92
C LYS A 125 -4.32 0.88 -41.01
#